data_AF-A0AAE9GV01-F1
#
_entry.id   AF-A0AAE9GV01-F1
#
_cell.length_a   1.000
_cell.length_b   1.000
_cell.length_c   1.000
_cell.angle_alpha   90.00
_cell.angle_beta   90.00
_cell.angle_gamma   90.00
#
_symmetry.space_group_name_H-M   'P 1'
#
loop_
_entity.id
_entity.type
_entity.pdbx_description
1 polymer ?
#
loop_
_entity_poly.entity_id
_entity_poly.type
_entity_poly.pdbx_seq_one_letter_code
_entity_poly.pdbx_strand_id
1 'polypeptide(L)'
;MAKKFPIFPKNPDRICWGCDKYCAATDLQCGNGSERIQHPFELDGPDWYRQGDWRNLLSQAQQIELGILPAPQAAAKPAKPHIRLPVRKRTSYRFVDSSDAN
;
A
#
# COMPACT_ATOMS: atom_id res chain seq x y z
N MET A 1 3.28 3.59 -12.03
CA MET A 1 2.10 3.18 -11.22
C MET A 1 1.27 2.24 -12.08
N ALA A 2 1.22 0.95 -11.73
CA ALA A 2 0.37 0.00 -12.44
C ALA A 2 -1.09 0.45 -12.27
N LYS A 3 -1.85 0.51 -13.37
CA LYS A 3 -3.28 0.85 -13.33
C LYS A 3 -3.98 -0.17 -12.42
N LYS A 4 -4.91 0.28 -11.57
CA LYS A 4 -5.72 -0.63 -10.74
C LYS A 4 -6.41 -1.61 -11.69
N PHE A 5 -6.02 -2.87 -11.64
CA PHE A 5 -6.60 -3.87 -12.54
C PHE A 5 -8.08 -4.07 -12.25
N PRO A 6 -8.92 -4.15 -13.29
CA PRO A 6 -10.31 -4.56 -13.11
C PRO A 6 -10.37 -6.04 -12.71
N ILE A 7 -11.07 -6.34 -11.62
CA ILE A 7 -11.31 -7.73 -11.16
C ILE A 7 -12.28 -8.46 -12.09
N PHE A 8 -13.21 -7.71 -12.69
CA PHE A 8 -14.23 -8.16 -13.63
C PHE A 8 -14.09 -7.39 -14.95
N PRO A 9 -13.09 -7.70 -15.78
CA PRO A 9 -12.94 -7.08 -17.07
C PRO A 9 -14.10 -7.48 -18.01
N LYS A 10 -14.57 -6.55 -18.85
CA LYS A 10 -15.61 -6.84 -19.85
C LYS A 10 -15.11 -7.75 -20.97
N ASN A 11 -13.85 -7.56 -21.38
CA ASN A 11 -13.18 -8.32 -22.46
C ASN A 11 -11.87 -8.90 -21.91
N PRO A 12 -11.93 -9.97 -21.10
CA PRO A 12 -10.74 -10.58 -20.50
C PRO A 12 -9.74 -11.11 -21.54
N ASP A 13 -10.24 -11.61 -22.67
CA ASP A 13 -9.51 -12.13 -23.83
C ASP A 13 -8.48 -11.16 -24.43
N ARG A 14 -8.71 -9.85 -24.25
CA ARG A 14 -7.82 -8.79 -24.75
C ARG A 14 -6.80 -8.31 -23.73
N ILE A 15 -6.96 -8.67 -22.46
CA ILE A 15 -6.09 -8.22 -21.38
C ILE A 15 -4.94 -9.20 -21.26
N CYS A 16 -3.70 -8.71 -21.34
CA CYS A 16 -2.56 -9.52 -20.96
C CYS A 16 -2.30 -9.36 -19.47
N TRP A 17 -2.43 -10.45 -18.72
CA TRP A 17 -2.20 -10.45 -17.28
C TRP A 17 -0.73 -10.22 -16.90
N GLY A 18 0.21 -10.48 -17.80
CA GLY A 18 1.64 -10.30 -17.53
C GLY A 18 2.15 -8.86 -17.65
N CYS A 19 1.47 -8.00 -18.42
CA CYS A 19 1.93 -6.64 -18.74
C CYS A 19 0.87 -5.57 -18.48
N ASP A 20 -0.26 -5.96 -17.89
CA ASP A 20 -1.33 -5.08 -17.41
C ASP A 20 -1.93 -4.15 -18.48
N LYS A 21 -1.85 -4.60 -19.73
CA LYS A 21 -2.22 -3.84 -20.91
C LYS A 21 -3.11 -4.67 -21.81
N TYR A 22 -3.88 -3.98 -22.63
CA TYR A 22 -4.53 -4.59 -23.77
C TYR A 22 -3.47 -4.80 -24.85
N CYS A 23 -3.13 -6.05 -25.12
CA CYS A 23 -2.25 -6.40 -26.23
C CYS A 23 -3.11 -6.81 -27.42
N ALA A 24 -2.72 -6.37 -28.62
CA ALA A 24 -3.29 -6.93 -29.84
C ALA A 24 -2.79 -8.37 -30.01
N ALA A 25 -3.56 -9.21 -30.71
CA ALA A 25 -3.18 -10.61 -30.96
C ALA A 25 -1.82 -10.75 -31.67
N THR A 26 -1.41 -9.73 -32.43
CA THR A 26 -0.16 -9.69 -33.21
C THR A 26 0.94 -8.86 -32.58
N ASP A 27 0.68 -8.18 -31.45
CA ASP A 27 1.64 -7.29 -30.78
C ASP A 27 1.58 -7.53 -29.27
N LEU A 28 2.02 -8.72 -28.89
CA LEU A 28 2.12 -9.14 -27.50
C LEU A 28 3.38 -8.52 -26.90
N GLN A 29 3.21 -7.77 -25.82
CA GLN A 29 4.36 -7.20 -25.09
C GLN A 29 4.90 -8.16 -24.02
N CYS A 30 4.20 -9.29 -23.85
CA CYS A 30 4.50 -10.34 -22.89
C CYS A 30 4.98 -11.62 -23.60
N GLY A 31 5.71 -12.48 -22.89
CA GLY A 31 6.20 -13.76 -23.44
C GLY A 31 7.16 -13.57 -24.62
N ASN A 32 8.03 -12.55 -24.60
CA ASN A 32 8.91 -12.18 -25.72
C ASN A 32 8.17 -11.99 -27.06
N GLY A 33 6.93 -11.52 -27.04
CA GLY A 33 6.13 -11.36 -28.25
C GLY A 33 5.42 -12.62 -28.73
N SER A 34 5.53 -13.72 -28.00
CA SER A 34 5.01 -15.02 -28.44
C SER A 34 3.70 -15.41 -27.75
N GLU A 35 3.47 -14.97 -26.51
CA GLU A 35 2.35 -15.47 -25.72
C GLU A 35 1.72 -14.43 -24.79
N ARG A 36 0.38 -14.42 -24.77
CA ARG A 36 -0.42 -13.67 -23.81
C ARG A 36 -0.64 -14.52 -22.57
N ILE A 37 -0.40 -13.95 -21.39
CA ILE A 37 -0.89 -14.57 -20.16
C ILE A 37 -2.39 -14.28 -20.04
N GLN A 38 -3.19 -15.34 -20.08
CA GLN A 38 -4.64 -15.30 -19.95
C GLN A 38 -5.05 -14.75 -18.59
N HIS A 39 -6.18 -14.04 -18.52
CA HIS A 39 -6.68 -13.55 -17.24
C HIS A 39 -7.27 -14.73 -16.43
N PRO A 40 -7.03 -14.84 -15.11
CA PRO A 40 -7.58 -15.95 -14.31
C PRO A 40 -9.10 -16.11 -14.40
N PHE A 41 -9.84 -15.01 -14.60
CA PHE A 41 -11.28 -15.04 -14.95
C PHE A 41 -11.64 -15.92 -16.16
N GLU A 42 -10.76 -16.07 -17.15
CA GLU A 42 -10.99 -16.94 -18.32
C GLU A 42 -10.87 -18.43 -17.95
N LEU A 43 -10.02 -18.76 -16.98
CA LEU A 43 -9.72 -20.13 -16.58
C LEU A 43 -10.62 -20.60 -15.42
N ASP A 44 -10.68 -19.80 -14.35
CA ASP A 44 -11.35 -20.13 -13.09
C ASP A 44 -12.71 -19.42 -12.93
N GLY A 45 -13.08 -18.56 -13.88
CA GLY A 45 -14.38 -17.89 -13.89
C GLY A 45 -14.51 -16.71 -12.91
N PRO A 46 -15.74 -16.32 -12.53
CA PRO A 46 -15.99 -15.11 -11.74
C PRO A 46 -15.37 -15.11 -10.34
N ASP A 47 -15.23 -16.28 -9.72
CA ASP A 47 -14.70 -16.44 -8.37
C ASP A 47 -13.18 -16.75 -8.35
N TRP A 48 -12.45 -16.45 -9.43
CA TRP A 48 -11.01 -16.69 -9.55
C TRP A 48 -10.21 -16.12 -8.36
N TYR A 49 -10.62 -14.98 -7.80
CA TYR A 49 -9.97 -14.34 -6.65
C TYR A 49 -10.18 -15.07 -5.31
N ARG A 50 -11.10 -16.05 -5.24
CA ARG A 50 -11.40 -16.82 -4.02
C ARG A 50 -10.55 -18.07 -3.88
N GLN A 51 -9.97 -18.56 -4.96
CA GLN A 51 -9.36 -19.89 -5.04
C GLN A 51 -7.85 -19.76 -5.30
N GLY A 52 -7.04 -20.56 -4.61
CA GLY A 52 -5.61 -20.69 -4.89
C GLY A 52 -4.73 -19.45 -4.62
N ASP A 53 -3.60 -19.40 -5.34
CA ASP A 53 -2.54 -18.39 -5.18
C ASP A 53 -2.87 -17.02 -5.79
N TRP A 54 -4.00 -16.90 -6.49
CA TRP A 54 -4.42 -15.67 -7.17
C TRP A 54 -4.61 -14.49 -6.23
N ARG A 55 -4.98 -14.77 -4.99
CA ARG A 55 -5.16 -13.77 -3.91
C ARG A 55 -3.92 -12.90 -3.68
N ASN A 56 -2.72 -13.45 -3.88
CA ASN A 56 -1.46 -12.72 -3.71
C ASN A 56 -1.17 -11.74 -4.85
N LEU A 57 -1.88 -11.84 -5.98
CA LEU A 57 -1.73 -10.94 -7.12
C LEU A 57 -2.65 -9.71 -7.03
N LEU A 58 -3.65 -9.71 -6.14
CA LEU A 58 -4.52 -8.57 -5.91
C LEU A 58 -3.85 -7.55 -4.98
N SER A 59 -4.06 -6.26 -5.27
CA SER A 59 -3.66 -5.20 -4.33
C SER A 59 -4.45 -5.32 -3.02
N GLN A 60 -3.85 -4.87 -1.91
CA GLN A 60 -4.49 -4.93 -0.60
C GLN A 60 -5.85 -4.20 -0.59
N ALA A 61 -5.98 -3.08 -1.29
CA ALA A 61 -7.24 -2.37 -1.46
C ALA A 61 -8.33 -3.24 -2.11
N GLN A 62 -7.98 -3.99 -3.16
CA GLN A 62 -8.91 -4.90 -3.83
C GLN A 62 -9.28 -6.09 -2.96
N GLN A 63 -8.32 -6.64 -2.20
CA GLN A 63 -8.59 -7.72 -1.26
C GLN A 63 -9.58 -7.30 -0.16
N ILE A 64 -9.51 -6.04 0.29
CA ILE A 64 -10.48 -5.47 1.25
C ILE A 64 -11.85 -5.25 0.59
N GLU A 65 -11.88 -4.69 -0.63
CA GLU A 65 -13.13 -4.50 -1.39
C GLU A 65 -13.87 -5.82 -1.64
N LEU A 66 -13.13 -6.91 -1.87
CA LEU A 66 -13.69 -8.26 -2.06
C LEU A 66 -13.96 -9.01 -0.74
N GLY A 67 -13.65 -8.41 0.42
CA GLY A 67 -13.85 -9.03 1.74
C GLY A 67 -12.92 -10.21 2.04
N ILE A 68 -11.81 -10.33 1.31
CA ILE A 68 -10.83 -11.40 1.43
C ILE A 68 -9.91 -11.16 2.65
N LEU A 69 -9.48 -9.92 2.82
CA LEU A 69 -8.73 -9.45 3.98
C LEU A 69 -9.63 -8.56 4.85
N PRO A 70 -9.49 -8.61 6.18
CA PRO A 70 -10.13 -7.63 7.05
C PRO A 70 -9.62 -6.23 6.69
N ALA A 71 -10.52 -5.24 6.69
CA ALA A 71 -10.16 -3.84 6.49
C ALA A 71 -9.01 -3.48 7.46
N PRO A 72 -7.99 -2.72 7.00
CA PRO A 72 -6.85 -2.36 7.81
C PRO A 72 -7.39 -1.60 9.01
N GLN A 73 -7.40 -2.28 10.14
CA GLN A 73 -7.72 -1.67 11.43
C GLN A 73 -6.71 -0.54 11.55
N ALA A 74 -7.18 0.70 11.56
CA ALA A 74 -6.32 1.87 11.60
C ALA A 74 -5.35 1.65 12.76
N ALA A 75 -4.08 1.35 12.41
CA ALA A 75 -3.08 0.98 13.39
C ALA A 75 -3.08 2.10 14.44
N ALA A 76 -3.46 1.74 15.67
CA ALA A 76 -3.52 2.68 16.76
C ALA A 76 -2.18 3.42 16.78
N LYS A 77 -2.22 4.73 16.53
CA LYS A 77 -1.00 5.54 16.42
C LYS A 77 -0.16 5.24 17.66
N PRO A 78 1.11 4.83 17.52
CA PRO A 78 1.93 4.51 18.69
C PRO A 78 1.94 5.75 19.57
N ALA A 79 1.47 5.60 20.81
CA ALA A 79 1.46 6.68 21.78
C ALA A 79 2.92 7.12 21.97
N LYS A 80 3.24 8.34 21.55
CA LYS A 80 4.57 8.91 21.77
C LYS A 80 4.87 8.80 23.27
N PRO A 81 6.01 8.21 23.69
CA PRO A 81 6.35 8.17 25.10
C PRO A 81 6.47 9.61 25.60
N HIS A 82 5.53 10.02 26.47
CA HIS A 82 5.55 11.34 27.08
C HIS A 82 6.66 11.39 28.14
N ILE A 83 7.90 11.65 27.72
CA ILE A 83 8.98 11.87 28.69
C ILE A 83 8.74 13.24 29.34
N ARG A 84 8.44 13.25 30.64
CA ARG A 84 8.28 14.50 31.40
C ARG A 84 9.67 15.03 31.74
N LEU A 85 10.14 16.02 30.99
CA LEU A 85 11.36 16.74 31.34
C LEU A 85 11.11 17.54 32.64
N PRO A 86 11.94 17.40 33.67
CA PRO A 86 11.82 18.21 34.87
C PRO A 86 12.18 19.67 34.54
N VAL A 87 11.26 20.60 34.78
CA VAL A 87 11.50 22.04 34.62
C VAL A 87 12.48 22.48 35.72
N ARG A 88 13.73 22.73 35.35
CA ARG A 88 14.70 23.40 36.25
C ARG A 88 14.20 24.81 36.53
N LYS A 89 13.83 25.10 37.78
CA LYS A 89 13.56 26.48 38.21
C LYS A 89 14.86 27.28 38.05
N ARG A 90 14.81 28.32 37.22
CA ARG A 90 15.91 29.28 37.05
C ARG A 90 16.10 29.99 38.39
N THR A 91 17.12 29.63 39.15
CA THR A 91 17.57 30.41 40.31
C THR A 91 18.11 31.71 39.75
N SER A 92 17.40 32.82 39.93
CA SER A 92 17.89 34.15 39.59
C SER A 92 19.03 34.49 40.54
N TYR A 93 20.26 34.27 40.10
CA TYR A 93 21.44 34.74 40.81
C TYR A 93 21.45 36.27 40.72
N ARG A 94 21.14 36.96 41.84
CA ARG A 94 21.35 38.40 41.94
C ARG A 94 22.85 38.63 41.96
N PHE A 95 23.37 39.18 40.87
CA PHE A 95 24.71 39.73 40.82
C PHE A 95 24.74 40.93 41.77
N VAL A 96 25.45 40.82 42.88
CA VAL A 96 25.68 41.95 43.80
C VAL A 96 26.85 42.73 43.20
N ASP A 97 26.58 43.94 42.74
CA ASP A 97 27.60 44.80 42.15
C ASP A 97 28.58 45.24 43.25
N SER A 98 29.87 45.05 43.00
CA SER A 98 30.96 45.22 43.95
C SER A 98 31.34 46.70 44.15
N SER A 99 30.34 47.57 44.27
CA SER A 99 30.51 49.03 44.42
C SER A 99 30.21 49.54 45.83
N ASP A 100 29.75 48.68 46.76
CA ASP A 100 29.43 49.02 48.16
C ASP A 100 30.51 48.57 49.17
N ALA A 101 31.77 48.50 48.75
CA ALA A 101 32.90 48.33 49.69
C ALA A 101 33.64 49.67 49.80
N ASN A 102 33.19 50.48 50.77
CA ASN A 102 33.93 51.63 51.33
C ASN A 102 35.20 51.14 52.03
#